data_AF-A0A3C0J610-F1
#
_entry.id   AF-A0A3C0J610-F1
#
_cell.length_a   1.000
_cell.length_b   1.000
_cell.length_c   1.000
_cell.angle_alpha   90.00
_cell.angle_beta   90.00
_cell.angle_gamma   90.00
#
_symmetry.space_group_name_H-M   'P 1'
#
loop_
_entity.id
_entity.type
_entity.pdbx_description
1 polymer ?
#
loop_
_entity_poly.entity_id
_entity_poly.type
_entity_poly.pdbx_seq_one_letter_code
_entity_poly.pdbx_strand_id
1 'polypeptide(L)'
;MNDSFGFEEPIIMTEDTKNRPPENKKHEAGAIIAGIVFMIIIAAATVLVVFNIKGGKYSKEKKAVTAWLDSMVEGNVEEFIDGSFCEPMMTALLKKNNVEKADYVNAVEQQLKLLDIKFRKLKIVKKGDTIDSELEDLNAEIAKYTGETNVVSDLYEITVKYECKIGSSSSWIETEEEIKVYISDGKCYIYSDVLL
;
A
#
# COMPACT_ATOMS: atom_id res chain seq x y z
N MET A 1 69.07 32.19 -23.79
CA MET A 1 68.52 31.08 -22.99
C MET A 1 67.05 31.39 -22.75
N ASN A 2 66.18 30.56 -23.34
CA ASN A 2 64.76 30.25 -23.09
C ASN A 2 63.82 31.43 -22.80
N ASP A 3 62.92 31.79 -23.73
CA ASP A 3 61.62 31.16 -24.01
C ASP A 3 60.53 31.49 -22.98
N SER A 4 59.66 32.42 -23.42
CA SER A 4 58.20 32.44 -23.30
C SER A 4 57.55 31.39 -22.40
N PHE A 5 56.66 31.79 -21.50
CA PHE A 5 55.29 31.26 -21.42
C PHE A 5 54.46 32.17 -20.51
N GLY A 6 53.43 32.78 -21.08
CA GLY A 6 52.41 33.51 -20.35
C GLY A 6 51.57 32.56 -19.50
N PHE A 7 51.14 33.04 -18.34
CA PHE A 7 50.03 32.45 -17.61
C PHE A 7 49.08 33.56 -17.23
N GLU A 8 47.96 33.57 -17.96
CA GLU A 8 46.70 34.17 -17.58
C GLU A 8 46.32 33.68 -16.18
N GLU A 9 45.73 34.59 -15.39
CA GLU A 9 45.08 34.23 -14.14
C GLU A 9 44.08 33.11 -14.40
N PRO A 10 44.13 31.97 -13.67
CA PRO A 10 43.10 30.96 -13.82
C PRO A 10 41.80 31.52 -13.24
N ILE A 11 40.84 31.74 -14.13
CA ILE A 11 39.41 31.83 -13.81
C ILE A 11 39.05 30.53 -13.09
N ILE A 12 39.02 30.55 -11.76
CA ILE A 12 38.42 29.45 -11.00
C ILE A 12 36.92 29.68 -11.06
N MET A 13 36.34 28.92 -11.97
CA MET A 13 34.92 28.71 -12.20
C MET A 13 34.15 28.69 -10.88
N THR A 14 33.14 29.56 -10.76
CA THR A 14 32.00 29.28 -9.89
C THR A 14 31.41 27.97 -10.35
N GLU A 15 31.66 26.91 -9.60
CA GLU A 15 30.97 25.63 -9.76
C GLU A 15 29.49 25.92 -9.53
N ASP A 16 28.76 25.95 -10.64
CA ASP A 16 27.32 26.07 -10.72
C ASP A 16 26.73 24.88 -9.94
N THR A 17 26.47 25.07 -8.66
CA THR A 17 25.87 24.06 -7.75
C THR A 17 24.40 23.78 -8.07
N LYS A 18 23.95 24.06 -9.30
CA LYS A 18 22.56 24.00 -9.72
C LYS A 18 22.10 22.67 -10.31
N ASN A 19 22.94 21.63 -10.33
CA ASN A 19 22.56 20.33 -10.90
C ASN A 19 23.07 19.11 -10.10
N ARG A 20 22.96 19.14 -8.76
CA ARG A 20 22.83 17.85 -8.04
C ARG A 20 21.34 17.47 -8.04
N PRO A 21 20.96 16.28 -8.53
CA PRO A 21 19.64 15.74 -8.25
C PRO A 21 19.47 15.71 -6.72
N PRO A 22 18.28 16.02 -6.18
CA PRO A 22 18.09 16.01 -4.74
C PRO A 22 18.18 14.56 -4.24
N GLU A 23 19.38 14.16 -3.83
CA GLU A 23 19.71 12.82 -3.32
C GLU A 23 18.86 12.46 -2.08
N ASN A 24 18.34 13.48 -1.39
CA ASN A 24 17.50 13.33 -0.20
C ASN A 24 16.04 12.98 -0.47
N LYS A 25 15.45 13.33 -1.64
CA LYS A 25 14.02 13.05 -1.91
C LYS A 25 13.74 11.56 -2.15
N LYS A 26 14.70 10.86 -2.77
CA LYS A 26 14.56 9.45 -3.12
C LYS A 26 14.65 8.53 -1.90
N HIS A 27 15.44 8.94 -0.90
CA HIS A 27 15.63 8.19 0.34
C HIS A 27 14.45 8.36 1.30
N GLU A 28 13.82 9.55 1.33
CA GLU A 28 12.57 9.78 2.06
C GLU A 28 11.38 9.04 1.44
N ALA A 29 11.22 9.09 0.11
CA ALA A 29 10.20 8.32 -0.59
C ALA A 29 10.38 6.80 -0.37
N GLY A 30 11.61 6.29 -0.44
CA GLY A 30 11.91 4.88 -0.17
C GLY A 30 11.56 4.45 1.27
N ALA A 31 11.78 5.31 2.26
CA ALA A 31 11.43 5.04 3.66
C ALA A 31 9.92 5.12 3.94
N ILE A 32 9.23 6.09 3.32
CA ILE A 32 7.77 6.22 3.39
C ILE A 32 7.11 5.00 2.74
N ILE A 33 7.51 4.63 1.52
CA ILE A 33 6.90 3.50 0.79
C ILE A 33 7.23 2.15 1.46
N ALA A 34 8.42 1.99 2.05
CA ALA A 34 8.75 0.79 2.83
C ALA A 34 7.90 0.63 4.11
N GLY A 35 7.53 1.73 4.77
CA GLY A 35 6.65 1.70 5.95
C GLY A 35 5.19 1.37 5.62
N ILE A 36 4.71 1.82 4.45
CA ILE A 36 3.34 1.63 3.95
C ILE A 36 3.02 0.13 3.74
N VAL A 37 3.97 -0.64 3.20
CA VAL A 37 3.74 -2.06 2.86
C VAL A 37 3.96 -3.00 4.06
N PHE A 38 4.88 -2.68 4.97
CA PHE A 38 5.24 -3.56 6.09
C PHE A 38 4.16 -3.63 7.19
N MET A 39 3.39 -2.55 7.39
CA MET A 39 2.34 -2.47 8.44
C MET A 39 1.04 -3.19 8.07
N ILE A 40 0.78 -3.41 6.78
CA ILE A 40 -0.41 -4.12 6.28
C ILE A 40 -0.49 -5.58 6.81
N ILE A 41 0.61 -6.12 7.34
CA ILE A 41 0.77 -7.54 7.66
C ILE A 41 0.85 -7.79 9.18
N ILE A 42 0.96 -6.74 10.01
CA ILE A 42 1.19 -6.87 11.46
C ILE A 42 0.13 -6.08 12.25
N ALA A 43 -1.13 -6.49 12.15
CA ALA A 43 -2.11 -6.27 13.22
C ALA A 43 -2.56 -7.61 13.82
N ALA A 44 -1.61 -8.51 14.08
CA ALA A 44 -1.86 -9.74 14.83
C ALA A 44 -2.05 -9.43 16.34
N ALA A 45 -3.17 -8.78 16.68
CA ALA A 45 -3.66 -8.72 18.05
C ALA A 45 -4.47 -10.00 18.32
N THR A 46 -3.96 -10.84 19.21
CA THR A 46 -4.58 -12.07 19.65
C THR A 46 -5.91 -11.78 20.36
N VAL A 47 -7.04 -11.96 19.67
CA VAL A 47 -8.34 -12.09 20.34
C VAL A 47 -9.07 -13.31 19.80
N LEU A 48 -9.09 -14.36 20.63
CA LEU A 48 -9.71 -15.65 20.33
C LEU A 48 -11.19 -15.57 20.68
N VAL A 49 -12.06 -15.17 19.73
CA VAL A 49 -13.52 -15.25 19.92
C VAL A 49 -14.14 -16.21 18.92
N VAL A 50 -14.53 -17.39 19.39
CA VAL A 50 -15.17 -18.42 18.55
C VAL A 50 -16.62 -18.01 18.26
N PHE A 51 -16.86 -17.41 17.08
CA PHE A 51 -18.19 -17.30 16.49
C PHE A 51 -18.34 -18.21 15.27
N ASN A 52 -19.36 -19.06 15.34
CA ASN A 52 -19.70 -20.06 14.34
C ASN A 52 -20.67 -19.41 13.34
N ILE A 53 -20.20 -19.01 12.15
CA ILE A 53 -21.06 -18.32 11.16
C ILE A 53 -21.09 -19.09 9.83
N LYS A 54 -22.32 -19.43 9.43
CA LYS A 54 -22.69 -20.14 8.20
C LYS A 54 -22.28 -19.31 6.97
N GLY A 55 -21.51 -19.92 6.07
CA GLY A 55 -20.99 -19.30 4.85
C GLY A 55 -22.07 -19.04 3.80
N GLY A 56 -22.08 -17.82 3.26
CA GLY A 56 -22.93 -17.43 2.12
C GLY A 56 -23.12 -15.91 1.96
N LYS A 57 -22.89 -15.11 3.00
CA LYS A 57 -23.32 -13.69 3.04
C LYS A 57 -22.33 -12.66 2.44
N TYR A 58 -21.07 -13.02 2.18
CA TYR A 58 -19.98 -12.08 1.86
C TYR A 58 -19.15 -12.48 0.64
N SER A 59 -19.79 -12.86 -0.48
CA SER A 59 -19.08 -13.42 -1.64
C SER A 59 -18.13 -12.44 -2.32
N LYS A 60 -18.50 -11.15 -2.41
CA LYS A 60 -17.68 -10.11 -3.06
C LYS A 60 -16.46 -9.73 -2.22
N GLU A 61 -16.64 -9.51 -0.92
CA GLU A 61 -15.56 -9.18 0.01
C GLU A 61 -14.60 -10.36 0.14
N LYS A 62 -15.14 -11.57 0.27
CA LYS A 62 -14.31 -12.78 0.35
C LYS A 62 -13.46 -12.93 -0.90
N LYS A 63 -14.02 -12.69 -2.08
CA LYS A 63 -13.27 -12.75 -3.34
C LYS A 63 -12.16 -11.70 -3.38
N ALA A 64 -12.43 -10.46 -2.98
CA ALA A 64 -11.44 -9.38 -2.95
C ALA A 64 -10.30 -9.67 -1.97
N VAL A 65 -10.61 -10.03 -0.72
CA VAL A 65 -9.59 -10.36 0.28
C VAL A 65 -8.78 -11.59 -0.12
N THR A 66 -9.44 -12.62 -0.70
CA THR A 66 -8.72 -13.82 -1.17
C THR A 66 -7.73 -13.46 -2.27
N ALA A 67 -8.18 -12.75 -3.31
CA ALA A 67 -7.31 -12.35 -4.42
C ALA A 67 -6.15 -11.46 -3.94
N TRP A 68 -6.44 -10.52 -3.04
CA TRP A 68 -5.42 -9.65 -2.46
C TRP A 68 -4.39 -10.42 -1.62
N LEU A 69 -4.81 -11.36 -0.77
CA LEU A 69 -3.88 -12.22 -0.02
C LEU A 69 -3.08 -13.16 -0.95
N ASP A 70 -3.72 -13.76 -1.94
CA ASP A 70 -3.05 -14.65 -2.92
C ASP A 70 -2.00 -13.86 -3.70
N SER A 71 -2.29 -12.62 -4.09
CA SER A 71 -1.31 -11.75 -4.77
C SER A 71 -0.06 -11.48 -3.92
N MET A 72 -0.20 -11.38 -2.59
CA MET A 72 0.97 -11.26 -1.69
C MET A 72 1.79 -12.55 -1.67
N VAL A 73 1.13 -13.70 -1.61
CA VAL A 73 1.79 -15.03 -1.57
C VAL A 73 2.53 -15.31 -2.88
N GLU A 74 1.94 -14.91 -4.00
CA GLU A 74 2.51 -15.09 -5.33
C GLU A 74 3.56 -14.02 -5.68
N GLY A 75 3.67 -12.97 -4.87
CA GLY A 75 4.49 -11.80 -5.19
C GLY A 75 3.98 -11.04 -6.41
N ASN A 76 2.68 -11.14 -6.71
CA ASN A 76 2.03 -10.48 -7.83
C ASN A 76 1.69 -9.03 -7.47
N VAL A 77 2.63 -8.13 -7.78
CA VAL A 77 2.53 -6.70 -7.45
C VAL A 77 1.36 -6.01 -8.14
N GLU A 78 1.05 -6.39 -9.38
CA GLU A 78 -0.02 -5.78 -10.17
C GLU A 78 -1.37 -6.10 -9.54
N GLU A 79 -1.64 -7.38 -9.26
CA GLU A 79 -2.89 -7.79 -8.59
C GLU A 79 -3.01 -7.26 -7.16
N PHE A 80 -1.89 -7.15 -6.43
CA PHE A 80 -1.88 -6.53 -5.11
C PHE A 80 -2.31 -5.06 -5.17
N ILE A 81 -1.74 -4.31 -6.10
CA ILE A 81 -2.06 -2.88 -6.30
C ILE A 81 -3.51 -2.73 -6.76
N ASP A 82 -3.96 -3.52 -7.74
CA ASP A 82 -5.33 -3.46 -8.26
C ASP A 82 -6.38 -3.90 -7.23
N GLY A 83 -6.00 -4.78 -6.30
CA GLY A 83 -6.84 -5.15 -5.15
C GLY A 83 -6.91 -4.07 -4.07
N SER A 84 -5.97 -3.12 -4.05
CA SER A 84 -5.87 -2.07 -3.04
C SER A 84 -6.34 -0.70 -3.54
N PHE A 85 -6.18 -0.41 -4.84
CA PHE A 85 -6.36 0.93 -5.40
C PHE A 85 -7.25 0.94 -6.64
N CYS A 86 -8.34 1.70 -6.59
CA CYS A 86 -8.94 2.23 -7.80
C CYS A 86 -8.05 3.35 -8.38
N GLU A 87 -8.23 3.68 -9.66
CA GLU A 87 -7.38 4.66 -10.36
C GLU A 87 -7.34 6.05 -9.67
N PRO A 88 -8.48 6.63 -9.23
CA PRO A 88 -8.44 7.94 -8.57
C PRO A 88 -7.72 7.87 -7.23
N MET A 89 -7.87 6.75 -6.50
CA MET A 89 -7.16 6.52 -5.23
C MET A 89 -5.64 6.46 -5.44
N MET A 90 -5.18 5.67 -6.40
CA MET A 90 -3.75 5.58 -6.76
C MET A 90 -3.22 6.96 -7.17
N THR A 91 -3.97 7.69 -8.00
CA THR A 91 -3.58 9.02 -8.46
C THR A 91 -3.46 10.01 -7.31
N ALA A 92 -4.40 9.98 -6.36
CA ALA A 92 -4.36 10.80 -5.16
C ALA A 92 -3.13 10.48 -4.30
N LEU A 93 -2.88 9.21 -4.02
CA LEU A 93 -1.70 8.73 -3.26
C LEU A 93 -0.38 9.23 -3.88
N LEU A 94 -0.20 9.01 -5.18
CA LEU A 94 1.04 9.38 -5.89
C LEU A 94 1.26 10.90 -5.89
N LYS A 95 0.21 11.69 -6.11
CA LYS A 95 0.28 13.16 -6.07
C LYS A 95 0.54 13.70 -4.67
N LYS A 96 -0.14 13.16 -3.66
CA LYS A 96 0.04 13.54 -2.25
C LYS A 96 1.47 13.36 -1.80
N ASN A 97 2.08 12.23 -2.18
CA ASN A 97 3.43 11.86 -1.76
C ASN A 97 4.52 12.35 -2.73
N ASN A 98 4.15 12.94 -3.88
CA ASN A 98 5.08 13.34 -4.94
C ASN A 98 6.00 12.17 -5.37
N VAL A 99 5.38 11.01 -5.61
CA VAL A 99 6.05 9.76 -5.99
C VAL A 99 5.60 9.36 -7.39
N GLU A 100 6.52 8.85 -8.21
CA GLU A 100 6.17 8.26 -9.50
C GLU A 100 5.63 6.83 -9.32
N LYS A 101 4.65 6.44 -10.16
CA LYS A 101 4.05 5.10 -10.10
C LYS A 101 5.10 3.99 -10.17
N ALA A 102 6.14 4.15 -10.99
CA ALA A 102 7.20 3.15 -11.13
C ALA A 102 8.02 2.96 -9.84
N ASP A 103 8.35 4.05 -9.15
CA ASP A 103 9.06 3.99 -7.87
C ASP A 103 8.19 3.33 -6.79
N TYR A 104 6.88 3.64 -6.76
CA TYR A 104 5.94 2.99 -5.86
C TYR A 104 5.82 1.48 -6.12
N VAL A 105 5.59 1.10 -7.38
CA VAL A 105 5.49 -0.32 -7.80
C VAL A 105 6.76 -1.08 -7.44
N ASN A 106 7.94 -0.52 -7.73
CA ASN A 106 9.21 -1.16 -7.38
C ASN A 106 9.37 -1.32 -5.87
N ALA A 107 8.99 -0.33 -5.07
CA ALA A 107 9.05 -0.45 -3.63
C ALA A 107 8.08 -1.51 -3.07
N VAL A 108 6.85 -1.59 -3.60
CA VAL A 108 5.91 -2.69 -3.29
C VAL A 108 6.50 -4.04 -3.70
N GLU A 109 7.12 -4.13 -4.87
CA GLU A 109 7.76 -5.35 -5.37
C GLU A 109 8.88 -5.83 -4.44
N GLN A 110 9.77 -4.93 -4.00
CA GLN A 110 10.82 -5.28 -3.05
C GLN A 110 10.24 -5.78 -1.73
N GLN A 111 9.16 -5.18 -1.26
CA GLN A 111 8.50 -5.59 -0.02
C GLN A 111 7.84 -6.95 -0.16
N LEU A 112 7.05 -7.18 -1.22
CA LEU A 112 6.42 -8.49 -1.47
C LEU A 112 7.45 -9.61 -1.62
N LYS A 113 8.61 -9.35 -2.24
CA LYS A 113 9.71 -10.33 -2.33
C LYS A 113 10.32 -10.72 -0.99
N LEU A 114 10.26 -9.85 0.01
CA LEU A 114 10.74 -10.12 1.36
C LEU A 114 9.70 -10.91 2.19
N LEU A 115 8.44 -10.93 1.75
CA LEU A 115 7.38 -11.68 2.40
C LEU A 115 7.45 -13.15 2.02
N ASP A 116 7.97 -13.98 2.92
CA ASP A 116 7.72 -15.42 2.87
C ASP A 116 6.48 -15.70 3.74
N ILE A 117 5.28 -15.43 3.22
CA ILE A 117 4.02 -15.67 3.94
C ILE A 117 3.12 -16.61 3.14
N LYS A 118 2.36 -17.44 3.86
CA LYS A 118 1.31 -18.29 3.29
C LYS A 118 0.05 -18.14 4.11
N PHE A 119 -1.11 -18.16 3.44
CA PHE A 119 -2.42 -18.10 4.07
C PHE A 119 -3.26 -19.33 3.71
N ARG A 120 -4.20 -19.70 4.59
CA ARG A 120 -5.24 -20.69 4.28
C ARG A 120 -6.47 -20.51 5.16
N LYS A 121 -7.55 -21.22 4.84
CA LYS A 121 -8.80 -21.27 5.60
C LYS A 121 -9.45 -19.89 5.85
N LEU A 122 -9.27 -18.94 4.93
CA LEU A 122 -9.87 -17.60 5.01
C LEU A 122 -11.40 -17.67 5.13
N LYS A 123 -11.92 -16.95 6.12
CA LYS A 123 -13.34 -16.77 6.40
C LYS A 123 -13.59 -15.32 6.79
N ILE A 124 -14.66 -14.74 6.25
CA ILE A 124 -15.21 -13.48 6.78
C ILE A 124 -16.22 -13.85 7.85
N VAL A 125 -16.04 -13.35 9.07
CA VAL A 125 -16.90 -13.65 10.20
C VAL A 125 -17.87 -12.51 10.51
N LYS A 126 -17.45 -11.26 10.30
CA LYS A 126 -18.28 -10.09 10.56
C LYS A 126 -18.03 -9.03 9.49
N LYS A 127 -19.09 -8.31 9.14
CA LYS A 127 -19.01 -7.02 8.45
C LYS A 127 -19.52 -5.96 9.43
N GLY A 128 -18.73 -4.90 9.62
CA GLY A 128 -19.11 -3.71 10.37
C GLY A 128 -20.08 -2.82 9.59
N ASP A 129 -20.56 -1.79 10.26
CA ASP A 129 -21.35 -0.73 9.64
C ASP A 129 -20.44 0.21 8.82
N THR A 130 -21.05 1.03 7.96
CA THR A 130 -20.34 2.06 7.21
C THR A 130 -19.71 3.09 8.15
N ILE A 131 -18.48 3.49 7.84
CA ILE A 131 -17.70 4.46 8.60
C ILE A 131 -17.82 5.83 7.90
N ASP A 132 -18.92 6.52 8.14
CA ASP A 132 -19.28 7.75 7.39
C ASP A 132 -18.21 8.85 7.50
N SER A 133 -17.61 9.05 8.67
CA SER A 133 -16.60 10.10 8.87
C SER A 133 -15.33 9.86 8.04
N GLU A 134 -14.81 8.63 8.03
CA GLU A 134 -13.63 8.29 7.23
C GLU A 134 -13.95 8.27 5.74
N LEU A 135 -15.18 7.87 5.37
CA LEU A 135 -15.65 7.90 3.98
C LEU A 135 -15.68 9.32 3.41
N GLU A 136 -16.16 10.29 4.19
CA GLU A 136 -16.17 11.70 3.83
C GLU A 136 -14.75 12.25 3.66
N ASP A 137 -13.88 12.01 4.64
CA ASP A 137 -12.48 12.44 4.62
C ASP A 137 -11.72 11.84 3.42
N LEU A 138 -11.91 10.53 3.16
CA LEU A 138 -11.30 9.82 2.05
C LEU A 138 -11.71 10.41 0.69
N ASN A 139 -13.01 10.66 0.50
CA ASN A 139 -13.49 11.29 -0.72
C ASN A 139 -13.01 12.74 -0.88
N ALA A 140 -12.93 13.51 0.22
CA ALA A 140 -12.40 14.87 0.19
C ALA A 140 -10.92 14.90 -0.18
N GLU A 141 -10.14 13.93 0.32
CA GLU A 141 -8.73 13.78 -0.02
C GLU A 141 -8.53 13.38 -1.49
N ILE A 142 -9.28 12.41 -2.00
CA ILE A 142 -9.24 12.06 -3.43
C ILE A 142 -9.58 13.28 -4.28
N ALA A 143 -10.64 14.02 -3.94
CA ALA A 143 -11.07 15.22 -4.65
C ALA A 143 -9.99 16.31 -4.66
N LYS A 144 -9.28 16.51 -3.55
CA LYS A 144 -8.18 17.48 -3.44
C LYS A 144 -7.07 17.24 -4.48
N TYR A 145 -6.75 15.98 -4.79
CA TYR A 145 -5.63 15.63 -5.67
C TYR A 145 -6.05 15.28 -7.11
N THR A 146 -7.30 14.85 -7.32
CA THR A 146 -7.80 14.38 -8.63
C THR A 146 -8.87 15.29 -9.23
N GLY A 147 -9.62 16.03 -8.40
CA GLY A 147 -10.84 16.74 -8.79
C GLY A 147 -12.08 15.83 -8.87
N GLU A 148 -11.95 14.53 -8.65
CA GLU A 148 -13.04 13.57 -8.68
C GLU A 148 -13.76 13.51 -7.32
N THR A 149 -15.09 13.42 -7.34
CA THR A 149 -15.92 13.43 -6.12
C THR A 149 -16.75 12.15 -6.05
N ASN A 150 -17.08 11.70 -4.83
CA ASN A 150 -17.86 10.49 -4.58
C ASN A 150 -17.28 9.24 -5.26
N VAL A 151 -15.94 9.13 -5.28
CA VAL A 151 -15.23 7.98 -5.84
C VAL A 151 -15.50 6.74 -4.99
N VAL A 152 -15.46 6.90 -3.66
CA VAL A 152 -15.76 5.84 -2.71
C VAL A 152 -17.22 5.95 -2.27
N SER A 153 -17.95 4.86 -2.44
CA SER A 153 -19.39 4.77 -2.19
C SER A 153 -19.74 4.12 -0.84
N ASP A 154 -18.83 3.36 -0.26
CA ASP A 154 -18.98 2.69 1.04
C ASP A 154 -17.58 2.40 1.59
N LEU A 155 -17.40 2.47 2.90
CA LEU A 155 -16.17 2.17 3.63
C LEU A 155 -16.54 1.51 4.95
N TYR A 156 -16.02 0.32 5.21
CA TYR A 156 -16.36 -0.45 6.40
C TYR A 156 -15.26 -1.45 6.75
N GLU A 157 -15.29 -1.96 7.98
CA GLU A 157 -14.40 -3.03 8.42
C GLU A 157 -15.05 -4.40 8.23
N ILE A 158 -14.24 -5.39 7.90
CA ILE A 158 -14.60 -6.80 7.97
C ILE A 158 -13.67 -7.52 8.92
N THR A 159 -14.22 -8.34 9.80
CA THR A 159 -13.42 -9.26 10.60
C THR A 159 -13.18 -10.53 9.79
N VAL A 160 -11.92 -10.82 9.52
CA VAL A 160 -11.47 -12.03 8.82
C VAL A 160 -10.79 -12.97 9.80
N LYS A 161 -10.93 -14.27 9.54
CA LYS A 161 -10.15 -15.32 10.19
C LYS A 161 -9.43 -16.13 9.15
N TYR A 162 -8.15 -16.38 9.35
CA TYR A 162 -7.34 -17.23 8.48
C TYR A 162 -6.24 -17.90 9.30
N GLU A 163 -5.57 -18.87 8.71
CA GLU A 163 -4.31 -19.39 9.23
C GLU A 163 -3.17 -18.83 8.38
N CYS A 164 -2.13 -18.28 9.01
CA CYS A 164 -0.92 -17.86 8.33
C CYS A 164 0.32 -18.61 8.81
N LYS A 165 1.33 -18.63 7.95
CA LYS A 165 2.66 -19.13 8.24
C LYS A 165 3.66 -18.15 7.65
N ILE A 166 4.66 -17.77 8.44
CA ILE A 166 5.74 -16.86 8.04
C ILE A 166 7.05 -17.65 7.97
N GLY A 167 7.81 -17.41 6.92
CA GLY A 167 9.10 -18.02 6.69
C GLY A 167 9.03 -19.54 6.49
N SER A 168 10.13 -20.17 6.87
CA SER A 168 10.26 -21.63 6.94
C SER A 168 9.53 -22.28 8.13
N SER A 169 8.77 -21.52 8.94
CA SER A 169 8.07 -22.03 10.14
C SER A 169 7.25 -23.28 9.86
N SER A 170 7.36 -24.35 10.64
CA SER A 170 6.54 -25.56 10.42
C SER A 170 5.08 -25.39 10.86
N SER A 171 4.76 -24.34 11.60
CA SER A 171 3.47 -24.17 12.27
C SER A 171 2.60 -23.10 11.60
N TRP A 172 1.31 -23.38 11.55
CA TRP A 172 0.27 -22.42 11.15
C TRP A 172 -0.25 -21.71 12.40
N ILE A 173 -0.41 -20.40 12.31
CA ILE A 173 -0.95 -19.54 13.36
C ILE A 173 -2.36 -19.16 12.94
N GLU A 174 -3.35 -19.43 13.80
CA GLU A 174 -4.70 -18.91 13.62
C GLU A 174 -4.70 -17.41 13.93
N THR A 175 -5.21 -16.63 12.98
CA THR A 175 -5.24 -15.17 13.04
C THR A 175 -6.68 -14.70 12.83
N GLU A 176 -7.05 -13.68 13.58
CA GLU A 176 -8.26 -12.89 13.40
C GLU A 176 -7.85 -11.42 13.30
N GLU A 177 -8.34 -10.73 12.27
CA GLU A 177 -7.96 -9.35 11.97
C GLU A 177 -9.17 -8.58 11.42
N GLU A 178 -9.21 -7.28 11.70
CA GLU A 178 -10.16 -6.35 11.09
C GLU A 178 -9.49 -5.68 9.88
N ILE A 179 -10.04 -5.90 8.70
CA ILE A 179 -9.57 -5.34 7.44
C ILE A 179 -10.57 -4.27 7.00
N LYS A 180 -10.09 -3.05 6.74
CA LYS A 180 -10.92 -2.00 6.12
C LYS A 180 -11.09 -2.29 4.63
N VAL A 181 -12.32 -2.16 4.14
CA VAL A 181 -12.72 -2.38 2.76
C VAL A 181 -13.47 -1.15 2.27
N TYR A 182 -13.10 -0.65 1.10
CA TYR A 182 -13.83 0.42 0.44
C TYR A 182 -14.44 -0.06 -0.88
N ILE A 183 -15.55 0.56 -1.27
CA ILE A 183 -16.28 0.24 -2.50
C ILE A 183 -16.16 1.40 -3.49
N SER A 184 -15.59 1.13 -4.66
CA SER A 184 -15.53 2.06 -5.79
C SER A 184 -16.05 1.35 -7.02
N ASP A 185 -16.98 1.97 -7.74
CA ASP A 185 -17.65 1.38 -8.94
C ASP A 185 -18.15 -0.06 -8.71
N GLY A 186 -18.74 -0.32 -7.54
CA GLY A 186 -19.27 -1.64 -7.16
C GLY A 186 -18.20 -2.72 -6.86
N LYS A 187 -16.90 -2.42 -7.03
CA LYS A 187 -15.79 -3.32 -6.70
C LYS A 187 -15.31 -3.09 -5.27
N CYS A 188 -14.88 -4.15 -4.60
CA CYS A 188 -14.30 -4.10 -3.26
C CYS A 188 -12.79 -3.99 -3.36
N TYR A 189 -12.22 -3.07 -2.59
CA TYR A 189 -10.78 -2.84 -2.49
C TYR A 189 -10.37 -2.88 -1.02
N ILE A 190 -9.15 -3.36 -0.77
CA ILE A 190 -8.60 -3.37 0.58
C ILE A 190 -8.02 -1.99 0.89
N TYR A 191 -8.60 -1.34 1.90
CA TYR A 191 -8.13 -0.04 2.37
C TYR A 191 -7.04 -0.23 3.44
N SER A 192 -6.07 0.67 3.44
CA SER A 192 -5.14 0.82 4.56
C SER A 192 -4.86 2.31 4.75
N ASP A 193 -5.03 2.81 5.98
CA ASP A 193 -4.82 4.21 6.36
C ASP A 193 -3.40 4.70 6.06
N VAL A 194 -2.45 3.78 5.90
CA VAL A 194 -1.06 4.10 5.57
C VAL A 194 -0.89 4.33 4.05
N LEU A 195 -1.84 3.88 3.23
CA LEU A 195 -1.81 4.01 1.77
C LEU A 195 -2.28 5.39 1.27
N LEU A 196 -2.65 6.32 2.16
CA LEU A 196 -2.99 7.69 1.80
C LEU A 196 -2.22 8.70 2.64
#